data_AF-A0A7S2HKC0-F1
#
_entry.id   AF-A0A7S2HKC0-F1
#
_cell.length_a   1.000
_cell.length_b   1.000
_cell.length_c   1.000
_cell.angle_alpha   90.00
_cell.angle_beta   90.00
_cell.angle_gamma   90.00
#
_symmetry.space_group_name_H-M   'P 1'
#
loop_
_entity.id
_entity.type
_entity.pdbx_description
1 polymer ?
#
loop_
_entity_poly.entity_id
_entity_poly.type
_entity_poly.pdbx_seq_one_letter_code
_entity_poly.pdbx_strand_id
1 'polypeptide(L)'
;RVLGTGLRQIVAHETGHILGLRHNFKGSMGISYECTRNASCTAVHGLSTSVMDYIPVNLPSLDDPAATVDYWSPVLGAYDKLAIRYGYMAASDSKPGRTLRLVPELREVLEEAENYETCYDYDRDMEDPSCAAYDLTSEPLRYIEAQLDRLANVQRFLLNASVLPGASYKKYGESVLSVLSMAMGHGLDAAGWLGGVLNQYAYRNVDGTFPKRKVGREAVPAEAQRKAVELLLRVMRAKDNGLLPPDENAPFLIESVRGMRDTVVTLNIDSKVRTIIFNIMSKSLASNMLARMHDYAKMAPALGGSQPLSVEEYLSLLVSGVLPQGLANAPKSDWDIHAALVDGLTQVYKTSTSSTMPDEVRANVLSHLRNFYGETITALDQAGSNSDQSAPLRDHLLAMQLQISSAVCHGGLQNCQALKAIALSQSGAAPVAGVPLALLMVAAVVGLGPSVARAA
;
A
#
# COMPACT_ATOMS: atom_id res chain seq x y z
N ARG A 1 32.69 1.99 -11.06
CA ARG A 1 32.10 3.35 -11.15
C ARG A 1 30.87 3.48 -10.23
N VAL A 2 29.88 2.58 -10.32
CA VAL A 2 28.67 2.56 -9.45
C VAL A 2 28.97 2.60 -7.95
N LEU A 3 29.86 1.72 -7.44
CA LEU A 3 30.22 1.73 -6.01
C LEU A 3 30.87 3.06 -5.57
N GLY A 4 31.68 3.68 -6.44
CA GLY A 4 32.33 4.95 -6.13
C GLY A 4 31.35 6.12 -6.05
N THR A 5 30.36 6.17 -6.94
CA THR A 5 29.31 7.21 -6.87
C THR A 5 28.38 7.00 -5.69
N GLY A 6 28.03 5.75 -5.36
CA GLY A 6 27.27 5.42 -4.15
C GLY A 6 28.01 5.82 -2.86
N LEU A 7 29.31 5.48 -2.76
CA LEU A 7 30.15 5.92 -1.64
C LEU A 7 30.24 7.45 -1.56
N ARG A 8 30.35 8.15 -2.69
CA ARG A 8 30.35 9.61 -2.73
C ARG A 8 29.05 10.20 -2.16
N GLN A 9 27.91 9.62 -2.52
CA GLN A 9 26.60 10.06 -2.02
C GLN A 9 26.49 9.86 -0.50
N ILE A 10 26.90 8.69 0.01
CA ILE A 10 26.89 8.41 1.45
C ILE A 10 27.84 9.35 2.19
N VAL A 11 29.06 9.55 1.69
CA VAL A 11 30.01 10.50 2.32
C VAL A 11 29.46 11.92 2.33
N ALA A 12 28.78 12.34 1.25
CA ALA A 12 28.11 13.65 1.21
C ALA A 12 26.98 13.77 2.24
N HIS A 13 26.17 12.71 2.39
CA HIS A 13 25.10 12.62 3.39
C HIS A 13 25.64 12.78 4.82
N GLU A 14 26.64 11.98 5.20
CA GLU A 14 27.23 12.03 6.53
C GLU A 14 27.96 13.36 6.79
N THR A 15 28.62 13.91 5.76
CA THR A 15 29.19 15.26 5.84
C THR A 15 28.11 16.31 6.06
N GLY A 16 26.93 16.13 5.45
CA GLY A 16 25.78 16.98 5.68
C GLY A 16 25.36 17.01 7.15
N HIS A 17 25.28 15.85 7.80
CA HIS A 17 25.03 15.76 9.25
C HIS A 17 26.10 16.47 10.09
N ILE A 18 27.39 16.31 9.75
CA ILE A 18 28.48 17.04 10.41
C ILE A 18 28.28 18.56 10.30
N LEU A 19 27.76 19.03 9.15
CA LEU A 19 27.43 20.43 8.90
C LEU A 19 26.07 20.86 9.48
N GLY A 20 25.36 19.98 10.19
CA GLY A 20 24.10 20.29 10.88
C GLY A 20 22.83 20.09 10.05
N LEU A 21 22.92 19.46 8.88
CA LEU A 21 21.74 19.13 8.06
C LEU A 21 20.99 17.94 8.66
N ARG A 22 19.66 18.03 8.64
CA ARG A 22 18.75 16.92 8.99
C ARG A 22 18.34 16.18 7.72
N HIS A 23 17.77 14.99 7.88
CA HIS A 23 17.14 14.26 6.77
C HIS A 23 16.10 15.11 6.04
N ASN A 24 15.99 14.96 4.73
CA ASN A 24 14.86 15.51 3.98
C ASN A 24 14.26 14.43 3.07
N PHE A 25 13.26 13.73 3.58
CA PHE A 25 12.56 12.63 2.89
C PHE A 25 11.60 13.09 1.78
N LYS A 26 11.53 14.40 1.50
CA LYS A 26 10.82 14.95 0.33
C LYS A 26 11.78 15.41 -0.75
N GLY A 27 13.08 15.13 -0.62
CA GLY A 27 14.06 15.58 -1.60
C GLY A 27 13.78 15.04 -3.01
N SER A 28 13.39 13.77 -3.10
CA SER A 28 13.03 13.02 -4.31
C SER A 28 11.82 13.62 -5.04
N MET A 29 10.88 14.21 -4.29
CA MET A 29 9.70 14.88 -4.82
C MET A 29 10.01 16.12 -5.67
N GLY A 30 11.22 16.65 -5.59
CA GLY A 30 11.66 17.77 -6.44
C GLY A 30 12.22 17.37 -7.81
N ILE A 31 12.27 16.07 -8.13
CA ILE A 31 12.87 15.55 -9.38
C ILE A 31 11.84 14.72 -10.14
N SER A 32 11.55 15.04 -11.40
CA SER A 32 10.55 14.28 -12.16
C SER A 32 11.01 12.89 -12.57
N TYR A 33 10.05 11.99 -12.82
CA TYR A 33 10.33 10.64 -13.31
C TYR A 33 11.09 10.63 -14.64
N GLU A 34 10.84 11.60 -15.52
CA GLU A 34 11.62 11.73 -16.77
C GLU A 34 13.06 12.20 -16.52
N CYS A 35 13.27 13.05 -15.51
CA CYS A 35 14.61 13.52 -15.17
C CYS A 35 15.48 12.36 -14.70
N THR A 36 14.97 11.48 -13.83
CA THR A 36 15.74 10.33 -13.32
C THR A 36 16.17 9.34 -14.41
N ARG A 37 15.50 9.37 -15.56
CA ARG A 37 15.83 8.57 -16.74
C ARG A 37 16.76 9.28 -17.74
N ASN A 38 17.15 10.52 -17.45
CA ASN A 38 17.96 11.35 -18.34
C ASN A 38 19.24 11.82 -17.64
N ALA A 39 20.38 11.25 -18.00
CA ALA A 39 21.70 11.65 -17.48
C ALA A 39 22.01 13.15 -17.65
N SER A 40 21.52 13.80 -18.72
CA SER A 40 21.73 15.24 -18.91
C SER A 40 20.94 16.07 -17.90
N CYS A 41 19.74 15.60 -17.52
CA CYS A 41 18.92 16.26 -16.50
C CYS A 41 19.50 16.05 -15.09
N THR A 42 19.84 14.80 -14.76
CA THR A 42 20.41 14.44 -13.44
C THR A 42 21.81 15.02 -13.22
N ALA A 43 22.59 15.26 -14.26
CA ALA A 43 23.85 16.00 -14.15
C ALA A 43 23.66 17.44 -13.65
N VAL A 44 22.48 18.04 -13.86
CA VAL A 44 22.14 19.40 -13.40
C VAL A 44 21.40 19.37 -12.06
N HIS A 45 20.37 18.53 -11.96
CA HIS A 45 19.42 18.56 -10.83
C HIS A 45 19.70 17.50 -9.76
N GLY A 46 20.51 16.48 -10.07
CA GLY A 46 20.66 15.30 -9.23
C GLY A 46 19.47 14.34 -9.34
N LEU A 47 19.45 13.33 -8.48
CA LEU A 47 18.31 12.41 -8.32
C LEU A 47 17.39 12.80 -7.16
N SER A 48 17.81 13.74 -6.33
CA SER A 48 17.05 14.31 -5.23
C SER A 48 17.51 15.75 -5.01
N THR A 49 16.60 16.61 -4.55
CA THR A 49 16.97 17.98 -4.17
C THR A 49 17.80 18.04 -2.90
N SER A 50 17.90 16.94 -2.15
CA SER A 50 18.76 16.82 -0.98
C SER A 50 19.48 15.48 -0.91
N VAL A 51 20.80 15.49 -0.66
CA VAL A 51 21.56 14.27 -0.33
C VAL A 51 21.18 13.70 1.02
N MET A 52 20.43 14.46 1.83
CA MET A 52 19.87 14.03 3.11
C MET A 52 18.60 13.16 2.95
N ASP A 53 18.20 12.90 1.71
CA ASP A 53 17.11 12.00 1.37
C ASP A 53 17.61 10.55 1.22
N TYR A 54 16.77 9.60 1.63
CA TYR A 54 17.04 8.17 1.47
C TYR A 54 16.47 7.67 0.16
N ILE A 55 17.12 7.97 -0.96
CA ILE A 55 16.69 7.44 -2.26
C ILE A 55 17.20 6.01 -2.50
N PRO A 56 16.44 5.15 -3.21
CA PRO A 56 16.93 3.85 -3.66
C PRO A 56 17.94 4.04 -4.81
N VAL A 57 18.58 2.94 -5.21
CA VAL A 57 19.37 2.92 -6.45
C VAL A 57 18.44 3.23 -7.62
N ASN A 58 18.78 4.22 -8.43
CA ASN A 58 18.02 4.51 -9.64
C ASN A 58 18.34 3.48 -10.72
N LEU A 59 17.41 2.55 -10.92
CA LEU A 59 17.56 1.45 -11.87
C LEU A 59 16.76 1.77 -13.14
N PRO A 60 17.39 1.69 -14.34
CA PRO A 60 16.67 1.94 -15.58
C PRO A 60 15.62 0.84 -15.82
N SER A 61 14.65 1.13 -16.69
CA SER A 61 13.78 0.07 -17.20
C SER A 61 14.61 -0.96 -17.96
N LEU A 62 14.27 -2.23 -17.80
CA LEU A 62 14.90 -3.33 -18.54
C LEU A 62 14.61 -3.27 -20.04
N ASP A 63 13.55 -2.56 -20.44
CA ASP A 63 13.14 -2.41 -21.84
C ASP A 63 13.94 -1.33 -22.59
N ASP A 64 14.77 -0.56 -21.85
CA ASP A 64 15.66 0.46 -22.42
C ASP A 64 17.10 0.26 -21.91
N PRO A 65 17.80 -0.79 -22.36
CA PRO A 65 19.18 -1.06 -21.96
C PRO A 65 20.17 -0.01 -22.48
N ALA A 66 19.75 0.86 -23.41
CA ALA A 66 20.55 1.96 -23.94
C ALA A 66 20.43 3.25 -23.10
N ALA A 67 19.42 3.34 -22.22
CA ALA A 67 19.26 4.46 -21.31
C ALA A 67 20.51 4.65 -20.44
N THR A 68 21.22 5.75 -20.69
CA THR A 68 22.26 6.23 -19.78
C THR A 68 21.58 6.92 -18.61
N VAL A 69 21.49 6.22 -17.48
CA VAL A 69 21.00 6.78 -16.21
C VAL A 69 22.10 6.80 -15.17
N ASP A 70 22.03 7.78 -14.28
CA ASP A 70 22.85 7.78 -13.08
C ASP A 70 22.21 6.89 -12.02
N TYR A 71 22.95 5.90 -11.53
CA TYR A 71 22.49 4.98 -10.47
C TYR A 71 22.38 5.65 -9.08
N TRP A 72 23.17 6.70 -8.88
CA TRP A 72 23.31 7.48 -7.65
C TRP A 72 23.44 8.95 -8.03
N SER A 73 23.04 9.87 -7.14
CA SER A 73 23.02 11.29 -7.50
C SER A 73 24.43 11.79 -7.89
N PRO A 74 24.65 12.32 -9.10
CA PRO A 74 25.98 12.76 -9.53
C PRO A 74 26.40 14.08 -8.89
N VAL A 75 25.44 14.87 -8.40
CA VAL A 75 25.61 16.21 -7.84
C VAL A 75 24.91 16.35 -6.48
N LEU A 76 25.34 17.34 -5.70
CA LEU A 76 24.60 17.80 -4.52
C LEU A 76 23.29 18.45 -4.96
N GLY A 77 22.23 18.19 -4.20
CA GLY A 77 20.91 18.72 -4.49
C GLY A 77 20.83 20.23 -4.25
N ALA A 78 19.84 20.86 -4.87
CA ALA A 78 19.68 22.31 -4.78
C ALA A 78 19.27 22.78 -3.37
N TYR A 79 18.45 21.99 -2.65
CA TYR A 79 18.10 22.28 -1.26
C TYR A 79 19.33 22.21 -0.34
N ASP A 80 20.24 21.24 -0.54
CA ASP A 80 21.47 21.15 0.28
C ASP A 80 22.32 22.42 0.16
N LYS A 81 22.49 22.92 -1.07
CA LYS A 81 23.25 24.14 -1.34
C LYS A 81 22.61 25.35 -0.66
N LEU A 82 21.28 25.42 -0.66
CA LEU A 82 20.54 26.48 0.02
C LEU A 82 20.65 26.39 1.53
N ALA A 83 20.51 25.20 2.11
CA ALA A 83 20.61 24.99 3.54
C ALA A 83 22.04 25.31 4.05
N ILE A 84 23.09 24.96 3.30
CA ILE A 84 24.46 25.37 3.61
C ILE A 84 24.63 26.89 3.48
N ARG A 85 24.12 27.53 2.42
CA ARG A 85 24.15 28.99 2.31
C ARG A 85 23.46 29.66 3.49
N TYR A 86 22.27 29.19 3.87
CA TYR A 86 21.52 29.68 5.03
C TYR A 86 22.33 29.57 6.33
N GLY A 87 22.94 28.42 6.59
CA GLY A 87 23.67 28.17 7.84
C GLY A 87 25.05 28.82 7.92
N TYR A 88 25.72 29.07 6.79
CA TYR A 88 27.15 29.39 6.75
C TYR A 88 27.52 30.64 5.95
N MET A 89 26.56 31.34 5.30
CA MET A 89 26.88 32.59 4.61
C MET A 89 27.41 33.65 5.59
N ALA A 90 28.45 34.37 5.18
CA ALA A 90 28.95 35.50 5.95
C ALA A 90 27.90 36.61 5.97
N ALA A 91 27.52 37.07 7.16
CA ALA A 91 26.70 38.27 7.28
C ALA A 91 27.59 39.50 7.36
N SER A 92 27.25 40.54 6.60
CA SER A 92 28.01 41.79 6.52
C SER A 92 28.24 42.47 7.89
N ASP A 93 27.41 42.16 8.89
CA ASP A 93 27.45 42.72 10.25
C ASP A 93 27.64 41.65 11.36
N SER A 94 28.25 40.49 11.07
CA SER A 94 28.40 39.39 12.04
C SER A 94 29.31 39.75 13.23
N LYS A 95 28.77 40.45 14.22
CA LYS A 95 29.34 40.54 15.57
C LYS A 95 28.78 39.40 16.43
N PRO A 96 29.60 38.72 17.24
CA PRO A 96 29.12 37.72 18.19
C PRO A 96 27.99 38.29 19.06
N GLY A 97 26.86 37.58 19.16
CA GLY A 97 25.73 37.94 20.03
C GLY A 97 24.67 38.87 19.43
N ARG A 98 24.72 39.21 18.13
CA ARG A 98 23.63 39.93 17.44
C ARG A 98 22.76 38.97 16.63
N THR A 99 21.45 39.08 16.77
CA THR A 99 20.48 38.49 15.83
C THR A 99 20.80 39.04 14.44
N LEU A 100 21.01 38.15 13.47
CA LEU A 100 21.16 38.52 12.07
C LEU A 100 19.96 39.37 11.66
N ARG A 101 20.20 40.63 11.30
CA ARG A 101 19.19 41.41 10.60
C ARG A 101 18.95 40.70 9.28
N LEU A 102 17.69 40.57 8.86
CA LEU A 102 17.38 39.99 7.57
C LEU A 102 17.99 40.88 6.46
N VAL A 103 19.18 40.50 6.00
CA VAL A 103 19.86 41.15 4.89
C VAL A 103 19.22 40.68 3.57
N PRO A 104 19.27 41.48 2.49
CA PRO A 104 18.67 41.11 1.21
C PRO A 104 19.08 39.72 0.70
N GLU A 105 20.34 39.34 0.90
CA GLU A 105 20.89 38.05 0.47
C GLU A 105 20.29 36.87 1.24
N LEU A 106 20.04 37.05 2.55
CA LEU A 106 19.38 36.02 3.36
C LEU A 106 17.91 35.90 2.97
N ARG A 107 17.24 37.02 2.65
CA ARG A 107 15.87 37.01 2.17
C ARG A 107 15.73 36.23 0.85
N GLU A 108 16.66 36.41 -0.09
CA GLU A 108 16.68 35.64 -1.34
C GLU A 108 16.84 34.13 -1.08
N VAL A 109 17.72 33.73 -0.16
CA VAL A 109 17.88 32.30 0.21
C VAL A 109 16.60 31.73 0.81
N LEU A 110 15.91 32.49 1.67
CA LEU A 110 14.65 32.07 2.27
C LEU A 110 13.52 31.96 1.22
N GLU A 111 13.41 32.93 0.32
CA GLU A 111 12.44 32.91 -0.79
C GLU A 111 12.70 31.72 -1.73
N GLU A 112 13.97 31.42 -2.04
CA GLU A 112 14.32 30.26 -2.88
C GLU A 112 14.00 28.93 -2.19
N ALA A 113 14.21 28.85 -0.87
CA ALA A 113 13.94 27.64 -0.08
C ALA A 113 12.45 27.25 -0.08
N GLU A 114 11.51 28.19 -0.25
CA GLU A 114 10.07 27.92 -0.31
C GLU A 114 9.64 27.04 -1.52
N ASN A 115 10.53 26.88 -2.51
CA ASN A 115 10.33 26.01 -3.66
C ASN A 115 10.63 24.53 -3.37
N TYR A 116 11.19 24.21 -2.20
CA TYR A 116 11.55 22.85 -1.82
C TYR A 116 10.65 22.36 -0.70
N GLU A 117 10.00 21.23 -0.95
CA GLU A 117 9.29 20.50 0.08
C GLU A 117 10.28 19.87 1.06
N THR A 118 9.91 19.81 2.34
CA THR A 118 10.76 19.23 3.39
C THR A 118 9.99 18.25 4.24
N CYS A 119 10.64 17.15 4.62
CA CYS A 119 10.15 16.27 5.67
C CYS A 119 11.29 15.63 6.47
N TYR A 120 11.28 15.78 7.79
CA TYR A 120 12.38 15.38 8.66
C TYR A 120 12.08 14.08 9.43
N ASP A 121 13.04 13.64 10.25
CA ASP A 121 13.00 12.40 11.04
C ASP A 121 11.68 12.17 11.80
N TYR A 122 11.20 13.21 12.49
CA TYR A 122 10.02 13.13 13.36
C TYR A 122 8.70 13.30 12.59
N ASP A 123 8.77 13.62 11.31
CA ASP A 123 7.61 13.82 10.46
C ASP A 123 7.19 12.52 9.72
N ARG A 124 8.07 11.49 9.72
CA ARG A 124 7.85 10.20 9.03
C ARG A 124 6.76 9.30 9.62
N ASP A 125 6.29 9.57 10.83
CA ASP A 125 5.23 8.80 11.49
C ASP A 125 3.81 9.24 11.06
N MET A 126 3.70 10.07 10.02
CA MET A 126 2.49 10.80 9.69
C MET A 126 1.78 10.30 8.43
N GLU A 127 0.55 10.77 8.31
CA GLU A 127 -0.44 10.49 7.27
C GLU A 127 0.00 10.89 5.85
N ASP A 128 1.22 11.42 5.68
CA ASP A 128 1.74 11.96 4.43
C ASP A 128 2.56 10.92 3.65
N PRO A 129 2.00 10.36 2.55
CA PRO A 129 2.70 9.37 1.75
C PRO A 129 3.85 9.93 0.92
N SER A 130 3.98 11.26 0.80
CA SER A 130 5.11 11.91 0.13
C SER A 130 6.33 12.09 1.03
N CYS A 131 6.19 11.87 2.34
CA CYS A 131 7.31 11.82 3.27
C CYS A 131 7.78 10.37 3.47
N ALA A 132 8.38 9.80 2.43
CA ALA A 132 8.80 8.41 2.42
C ALA A 132 10.32 8.30 2.32
N ALA A 133 10.87 7.26 2.94
CA ALA A 133 12.24 6.86 2.62
C ALA A 133 12.19 5.73 1.61
N TYR A 134 13.26 5.61 0.84
CA TYR A 134 13.46 4.65 -0.24
C TYR A 134 12.46 4.83 -1.39
N ASP A 135 11.96 6.05 -1.57
CA ASP A 135 11.17 6.47 -2.72
C ASP A 135 12.03 7.23 -3.74
N LEU A 136 11.47 7.46 -4.92
CA LEU A 136 12.13 8.24 -5.96
C LEU A 136 11.08 8.96 -6.79
N THR A 137 11.46 10.16 -7.26
CA THR A 137 10.71 11.02 -8.19
C THR A 137 9.54 11.80 -7.58
N SER A 138 9.10 12.84 -8.28
CA SER A 138 7.89 13.62 -8.00
C SER A 138 6.59 12.87 -8.31
N GLU A 139 6.68 11.66 -8.89
CA GLU A 139 5.54 10.81 -9.24
C GLU A 139 5.65 9.42 -8.58
N PRO A 140 5.55 9.28 -7.25
CA PRO A 140 5.87 8.02 -6.55
C PRO A 140 5.00 6.83 -6.99
N LEU A 141 3.72 7.03 -7.29
CA LEU A 141 2.84 5.95 -7.80
C LEU A 141 3.25 5.48 -9.20
N ARG A 142 3.74 6.38 -10.06
CA ARG A 142 4.30 6.04 -11.38
C ARG A 142 5.62 5.29 -11.23
N TYR A 143 6.46 5.70 -10.27
CA TYR A 143 7.68 4.99 -9.94
C TYR A 143 7.40 3.57 -9.43
N ILE A 144 6.44 3.40 -8.53
CA ILE A 144 5.99 2.10 -8.03
C ILE A 144 5.53 1.20 -9.18
N GLU A 145 4.71 1.71 -10.10
CA GLU A 145 4.27 0.98 -11.29
C GLU A 145 5.46 0.45 -12.10
N ALA A 146 6.42 1.31 -12.40
CA ALA A 146 7.64 0.95 -13.14
C ALA A 146 8.51 -0.08 -12.38
N GLN A 147 8.56 -0.02 -11.06
CA GLN A 147 9.25 -1.04 -10.27
C GLN A 147 8.52 -2.38 -10.32
N LEU A 148 7.19 -2.41 -10.27
CA LEU A 148 6.42 -3.64 -10.44
C LEU A 148 6.62 -4.25 -11.84
N ASP A 149 6.68 -3.43 -12.90
CA ASP A 149 7.03 -3.89 -14.25
C ASP A 149 8.43 -4.52 -14.28
N ARG A 150 9.41 -3.85 -13.66
CA ARG A 150 10.78 -4.34 -13.57
C ARG A 150 10.85 -5.67 -12.83
N LEU A 151 10.16 -5.80 -11.69
CA LEU A 151 10.12 -7.03 -10.90
C LEU A 151 9.51 -8.18 -11.70
N ALA A 152 8.39 -7.94 -12.40
CA ALA A 152 7.77 -8.92 -13.27
C ALA A 152 8.70 -9.37 -14.42
N ASN A 153 9.45 -8.44 -15.01
CA ASN A 153 10.42 -8.75 -16.05
C ASN A 153 11.59 -9.59 -15.51
N VAL A 154 12.18 -9.20 -14.37
CA VAL A 154 13.27 -9.95 -13.71
C VAL A 154 12.84 -11.38 -13.39
N GLN A 155 11.61 -11.56 -12.91
CA GLN A 155 11.08 -12.84 -12.48
C GLN A 155 11.15 -13.92 -13.58
N ARG A 156 11.01 -13.53 -14.86
CA ARG A 156 11.03 -14.45 -16.02
C ARG A 156 12.36 -15.17 -16.21
N PHE A 157 13.48 -14.50 -15.93
CA PHE A 157 14.83 -15.04 -16.13
C PHE A 157 15.61 -15.24 -14.83
N LEU A 158 14.92 -15.08 -13.68
CA LEU A 158 15.54 -15.05 -12.36
C LEU A 158 16.29 -16.35 -12.02
N LEU A 159 15.82 -17.50 -12.48
CA LEU A 159 16.49 -18.79 -12.28
C LEU A 159 17.91 -18.77 -12.83
N ASN A 160 18.06 -18.44 -14.11
CA ASN A 160 19.35 -18.39 -14.79
C ASN A 160 20.23 -17.24 -14.28
N ALA A 161 19.64 -16.12 -13.87
CA ALA A 161 20.38 -14.99 -13.32
C ALA A 161 20.88 -15.22 -11.89
N SER A 162 20.21 -16.08 -11.12
CA SER A 162 20.53 -16.30 -9.70
C SER A 162 21.34 -17.57 -9.43
N VAL A 163 21.34 -18.54 -10.36
CA VAL A 163 22.02 -19.84 -10.17
C VAL A 163 23.04 -20.07 -11.29
N LEU A 164 24.33 -19.95 -10.94
CA LEU A 164 25.43 -20.26 -11.85
C LEU A 164 25.59 -21.78 -12.07
N PRO A 165 26.27 -22.22 -13.15
CA PRO A 165 26.61 -23.63 -13.33
C PRO A 165 27.32 -24.21 -12.10
N GLY A 166 26.77 -25.30 -11.55
CA GLY A 166 27.28 -25.95 -10.33
C GLY A 166 26.86 -25.31 -9.01
N ALA A 167 26.11 -24.20 -9.02
CA ALA A 167 25.59 -23.55 -7.82
C ALA A 167 24.28 -24.18 -7.33
N SER A 168 23.94 -23.93 -6.06
CA SER A 168 22.71 -24.43 -5.45
C SER A 168 21.48 -23.59 -5.82
N TYR A 169 20.34 -24.25 -6.06
CA TYR A 169 19.04 -23.60 -6.23
C TYR A 169 18.53 -22.86 -4.99
N LYS A 170 19.19 -22.98 -3.83
CA LYS A 170 18.91 -22.14 -2.65
C LYS A 170 18.86 -20.66 -3.02
N LYS A 171 19.79 -20.23 -3.89
CA LYS A 171 19.87 -18.82 -4.31
C LYS A 171 18.65 -18.39 -5.12
N TYR A 172 18.07 -19.29 -5.91
CA TYR A 172 16.85 -19.00 -6.66
C TYR A 172 15.66 -18.76 -5.74
N GLY A 173 15.41 -19.64 -4.76
CA GLY A 173 14.32 -19.43 -3.81
C GLY A 173 14.48 -18.15 -2.99
N GLU A 174 15.69 -17.82 -2.53
CA GLU A 174 16.00 -16.54 -1.87
C GLU A 174 15.71 -15.34 -2.79
N SER A 175 16.10 -15.42 -4.06
CA SER A 175 15.85 -14.38 -5.04
C SER A 175 14.35 -14.20 -5.34
N VAL A 176 13.58 -15.28 -5.45
CA VAL A 176 12.11 -15.21 -5.62
C VAL A 176 11.46 -14.55 -4.40
N LEU A 177 11.88 -14.94 -3.19
CA LEU A 177 11.41 -14.30 -1.96
C LEU A 177 11.76 -12.81 -1.91
N SER A 178 12.93 -12.41 -2.41
CA SER A 178 13.32 -11.00 -2.50
C SER A 178 12.43 -10.23 -3.48
N VAL A 179 12.07 -10.79 -4.64
CA VAL A 179 11.14 -10.16 -5.59
C VAL A 179 9.77 -9.97 -4.95
N LEU A 180 9.24 -11.00 -4.30
CA LEU A 180 7.98 -10.94 -3.58
C LEU A 180 8.00 -9.92 -2.43
N SER A 181 9.09 -9.84 -1.68
CA SER A 181 9.26 -8.85 -0.61
C SER A 181 9.31 -7.42 -1.14
N MET A 182 9.98 -7.18 -2.28
CA MET A 182 10.01 -5.86 -2.92
C MET A 182 8.63 -5.47 -3.46
N ALA A 183 7.91 -6.40 -4.11
CA ALA A 183 6.55 -6.16 -4.58
C ALA A 183 5.58 -5.85 -3.42
N MET A 184 5.70 -6.56 -2.30
CA MET A 184 4.94 -6.26 -1.09
C MET A 184 5.24 -4.88 -0.55
N GLY A 185 6.53 -4.48 -0.49
CA GLY A 185 6.95 -3.14 -0.05
C GLY A 185 6.27 -2.06 -0.89
N HIS A 186 6.38 -2.16 -2.21
CA HIS A 186 5.70 -1.24 -3.14
C HIS A 186 4.18 -1.23 -3.01
N GLY A 187 3.56 -2.38 -2.73
CA GLY A 187 2.13 -2.44 -2.40
C GLY A 187 1.81 -1.69 -1.11
N LEU A 188 2.61 -1.84 -0.05
CA LEU A 188 2.40 -1.12 1.20
C LEU A 188 2.64 0.39 1.06
N ASP A 189 3.61 0.81 0.24
CA ASP A 189 3.85 2.22 -0.09
C ASP A 189 2.63 2.80 -0.83
N ALA A 190 2.12 2.10 -1.85
CA ALA A 190 0.90 2.50 -2.55
C ALA A 190 -0.31 2.60 -1.61
N ALA A 191 -0.45 1.68 -0.64
CA ALA A 191 -1.53 1.73 0.34
C ALA A 191 -1.46 2.96 1.25
N GLY A 192 -0.26 3.55 1.45
CA GLY A 192 -0.09 4.81 2.17
C GLY A 192 -0.80 6.00 1.52
N TRP A 193 -1.00 5.96 0.20
CA TRP A 193 -1.70 7.01 -0.55
C TRP A 193 -3.22 6.99 -0.33
N LEU A 194 -3.79 5.89 0.18
CA LEU A 194 -5.20 5.78 0.50
C LEU A 194 -5.52 6.53 1.80
N GLY A 195 -6.41 7.51 1.73
CA GLY A 195 -6.71 8.39 2.87
C GLY A 195 -5.46 9.10 3.43
N GLY A 196 -4.45 9.32 2.59
CA GLY A 196 -3.24 10.07 2.91
C GLY A 196 -3.48 11.58 2.89
N VAL A 197 -2.60 12.31 3.58
CA VAL A 197 -2.65 13.76 3.73
C VAL A 197 -1.28 14.34 3.45
N LEU A 198 -1.17 15.09 2.36
CA LEU A 198 0.04 15.84 2.02
C LEU A 198 0.20 17.01 2.99
N ASN A 199 1.28 16.99 3.76
CA ASN A 199 1.61 18.05 4.70
C ASN A 199 2.55 19.05 4.03
N GLN A 200 2.23 20.33 4.14
CA GLN A 200 3.08 21.43 3.70
C GLN A 200 3.28 22.39 4.86
N TYR A 201 4.52 22.74 5.17
CA TYR A 201 4.80 23.73 6.20
C TYR A 201 4.62 25.13 5.60
N ALA A 202 3.39 25.63 5.63
CA ALA A 202 3.08 26.99 5.21
C ALA A 202 3.50 27.97 6.32
N TYR A 203 4.29 28.98 5.94
CA TYR A 203 4.70 30.06 6.82
C TYR A 203 4.10 31.39 6.34
N ARG A 204 4.07 32.39 7.23
CA ARG A 204 3.79 33.77 6.78
C ARG A 204 4.94 34.24 5.91
N ASN A 205 4.63 35.03 4.90
CA ASN A 205 5.64 35.70 4.10
C ASN A 205 6.50 36.59 5.01
N VAL A 206 7.74 36.83 4.58
CA VAL A 206 8.69 37.70 5.29
C VAL A 206 8.14 39.10 5.58
N ASP A 207 7.27 39.61 4.71
CA ASP A 207 6.59 40.91 4.86
C ASP A 207 5.36 40.88 5.79
N GLY A 208 5.07 39.73 6.41
CA GLY A 208 3.94 39.51 7.31
C GLY A 208 2.62 39.16 6.63
N THR A 209 2.58 39.16 5.29
CA THR A 209 1.40 38.75 4.53
C THR A 209 1.23 37.23 4.53
N PHE A 210 0.03 36.78 4.16
CA PHE A 210 -0.26 35.35 4.05
C PHE A 210 0.07 34.85 2.63
N PRO A 211 0.70 33.67 2.48
CA PRO A 211 0.93 33.09 1.17
C PRO A 211 -0.43 32.84 0.49
N LYS A 212 -0.53 33.22 -0.79
CA LYS A 212 -1.82 33.21 -1.50
C LYS A 212 -2.39 31.80 -1.73
N ARG A 213 -1.61 30.72 -1.56
CA ARG A 213 -2.06 29.37 -1.97
C ARG A 213 -1.21 28.18 -1.49
N LYS A 214 -0.86 28.09 -0.21
CA LYS A 214 -0.39 26.80 0.36
C LYS A 214 -1.23 26.47 1.59
N VAL A 215 -2.16 25.54 1.44
CA VAL A 215 -2.92 24.99 2.57
C VAL A 215 -1.95 24.08 3.32
N GLY A 216 -1.81 24.25 4.63
CA GLY A 216 -0.80 23.50 5.39
C GLY A 216 -0.99 21.97 5.36
N ARG A 217 -2.20 21.51 5.00
CA ARG A 217 -2.53 20.09 4.85
C ARG A 217 -3.54 19.92 3.73
N GLU A 218 -3.31 18.96 2.85
CA GLU A 218 -4.18 18.67 1.72
C GLU A 218 -4.42 17.16 1.61
N ALA A 219 -5.65 16.74 1.31
CA ALA A 219 -5.93 15.33 1.09
C ALA A 219 -5.26 14.85 -0.21
N VAL A 220 -4.80 13.60 -0.24
CA VAL A 220 -4.36 12.98 -1.49
C VAL A 220 -5.51 13.02 -2.52
N PRO A 221 -5.29 13.50 -3.75
CA PRO A 221 -6.32 13.59 -4.78
C PRO A 221 -6.94 12.24 -5.10
N ALA A 222 -8.24 12.23 -5.44
CA ALA A 222 -8.97 11.00 -5.76
C ALA A 222 -8.33 10.19 -6.90
N GLU A 223 -7.69 10.84 -7.89
CA GLU A 223 -6.97 10.16 -8.99
C GLU A 223 -5.80 9.32 -8.47
N ALA A 224 -4.97 9.89 -7.60
CA ALA A 224 -3.84 9.18 -6.98
C ALA A 224 -4.34 8.01 -6.12
N GLN A 225 -5.45 8.18 -5.40
CA GLN A 225 -6.05 7.09 -4.62
C GLN A 225 -6.59 5.96 -5.51
N ARG A 226 -7.17 6.26 -6.68
CA ARG A 226 -7.59 5.25 -7.66
C ARG A 226 -6.40 4.47 -8.21
N LYS A 227 -5.31 5.18 -8.58
CA LYS A 227 -4.08 4.55 -9.04
C LYS A 227 -3.45 3.67 -7.96
N ALA A 228 -3.51 4.09 -6.69
CA ALA A 228 -3.08 3.25 -5.57
C ALA A 228 -3.88 1.94 -5.53
N VAL A 229 -5.22 1.96 -5.61
CA VAL A 229 -6.03 0.72 -5.62
C VAL A 229 -5.64 -0.21 -6.78
N GLU A 230 -5.42 0.32 -7.97
CA GLU A 230 -4.95 -0.45 -9.12
C GLU A 230 -3.63 -1.20 -8.82
N LEU A 231 -2.65 -0.50 -8.25
CA LEU A 231 -1.35 -1.06 -7.89
C LEU A 231 -1.46 -2.13 -6.79
N LEU A 232 -2.35 -1.93 -5.81
CA LEU A 232 -2.61 -2.92 -4.76
C LEU A 232 -3.17 -4.23 -5.34
N LEU A 233 -4.18 -4.11 -6.22
CA LEU A 233 -4.77 -5.26 -6.90
C LEU A 233 -3.74 -5.99 -7.78
N ARG A 234 -2.85 -5.22 -8.43
CA ARG A 234 -1.74 -5.75 -9.22
C ARG A 234 -0.80 -6.63 -8.37
N VAL A 235 -0.42 -6.15 -7.18
CA VAL A 235 0.46 -6.91 -6.27
C VAL A 235 -0.26 -8.12 -5.68
N MET A 236 -1.53 -8.00 -5.28
CA MET A 236 -2.31 -9.10 -4.72
C MET A 236 -2.54 -10.22 -5.75
N ARG A 237 -2.73 -9.88 -7.04
CA ARG A 237 -2.78 -10.83 -8.16
C ARG A 237 -1.38 -11.13 -8.70
N ALA A 238 -0.50 -11.60 -7.82
CA ALA A 238 0.92 -11.79 -8.13
C ALA A 238 1.17 -12.70 -9.35
N LYS A 239 0.38 -13.77 -9.51
CA LYS A 239 0.51 -14.70 -10.65
C LYS A 239 0.21 -14.00 -11.97
N ASP A 240 -0.96 -13.36 -12.06
CA ASP A 240 -1.45 -12.71 -13.29
C ASP A 240 -0.56 -11.54 -13.73
N ASN A 241 0.17 -10.96 -12.78
CA ASN A 241 1.05 -9.82 -13.02
C ASN A 241 2.54 -10.19 -13.13
N GLY A 242 2.86 -11.49 -13.28
CA GLY A 242 4.22 -11.96 -13.53
C GLY A 242 5.17 -11.82 -12.34
N LEU A 243 4.66 -11.59 -11.13
CA LEU A 243 5.45 -11.48 -9.90
C LEU A 243 5.79 -12.85 -9.30
N LEU A 244 5.19 -13.93 -9.82
CA LEU A 244 5.53 -15.32 -9.48
C LEU A 244 6.44 -15.95 -10.53
N PRO A 245 7.29 -16.92 -10.14
CA PRO A 245 8.13 -17.64 -11.08
C PRO A 245 7.26 -18.41 -12.10
N PRO A 246 7.76 -18.62 -13.34
CA PRO A 246 7.12 -19.52 -14.29
C PRO A 246 6.87 -20.91 -13.69
N ASP A 247 5.74 -21.52 -14.04
CA ASP A 247 5.32 -22.81 -13.45
C ASP A 247 6.37 -23.92 -13.72
N GLU A 248 7.08 -23.87 -14.86
CA GLU A 248 8.18 -24.80 -15.17
C GLU A 248 9.37 -24.71 -14.20
N ASN A 249 9.52 -23.59 -13.49
CA ASN A 249 10.60 -23.42 -12.52
C ASN A 249 10.23 -23.90 -11.11
N ALA A 250 9.00 -24.36 -10.88
CA ALA A 250 8.53 -24.84 -9.58
C ALA A 250 9.42 -25.95 -8.97
N PRO A 251 9.96 -26.93 -9.73
CA PRO A 251 10.85 -27.95 -9.17
C PRO A 251 12.14 -27.42 -8.53
N PHE A 252 12.57 -26.21 -8.88
CA PHE A 252 13.79 -25.59 -8.38
C PHE A 252 13.55 -24.65 -7.20
N LEU A 253 12.28 -24.44 -6.82
CA LEU A 253 11.91 -23.45 -5.83
C LEU A 253 12.07 -24.01 -4.41
N ILE A 254 13.26 -23.86 -3.85
CA ILE A 254 13.64 -24.37 -2.53
C ILE A 254 14.08 -23.26 -1.58
N GLU A 255 13.86 -23.45 -0.28
CA GLU A 255 14.36 -22.56 0.78
C GLU A 255 15.16 -23.33 1.84
N SER A 256 16.05 -22.61 2.53
CA SER A 256 16.80 -23.18 3.66
C SER A 256 15.92 -23.19 4.92
N VAL A 257 16.00 -24.25 5.71
CA VAL A 257 15.28 -24.31 6.99
C VAL A 257 15.95 -23.37 8.00
N ARG A 258 15.16 -22.49 8.63
CA ARG A 258 15.68 -21.54 9.63
C ARG A 258 16.40 -22.29 10.75
N GLY A 259 17.66 -21.95 10.98
CA GLY A 259 18.51 -22.60 11.99
C GLY A 259 19.19 -23.90 11.53
N MET A 260 18.90 -24.40 10.32
CA MET A 260 19.53 -25.59 9.74
C MET A 260 20.03 -25.29 8.33
N ARG A 261 21.21 -24.67 8.22
CA ARG A 261 21.73 -24.13 6.95
C ARG A 261 21.89 -25.17 5.84
N ASP A 262 22.09 -26.44 6.19
CA ASP A 262 22.32 -27.52 5.23
C ASP A 262 21.02 -28.19 4.76
N THR A 263 19.92 -27.98 5.48
CA THR A 263 18.61 -28.56 5.16
C THR A 263 17.83 -27.66 4.21
N VAL A 264 17.28 -28.24 3.14
CA VAL A 264 16.38 -27.56 2.20
C VAL A 264 15.00 -28.18 2.19
N VAL A 265 14.00 -27.35 1.94
CA VAL A 265 12.60 -27.75 1.74
C VAL A 265 12.03 -27.04 0.52
N THR A 266 10.95 -27.57 -0.04
CA THR A 266 10.17 -26.86 -1.07
C THR A 266 9.63 -25.56 -0.49
N LEU A 267 9.84 -24.46 -1.20
CA LEU A 267 9.29 -23.16 -0.80
C LEU A 267 7.77 -23.17 -0.96
N ASN A 268 7.05 -22.90 0.12
CA ASN A 268 5.60 -22.72 0.08
C ASN A 268 5.24 -21.31 -0.41
N ILE A 269 5.27 -21.11 -1.73
CA ILE A 269 5.02 -19.81 -2.35
C ILE A 269 3.60 -19.30 -2.10
N ASP A 270 2.61 -20.19 -2.10
CA ASP A 270 1.21 -19.83 -1.83
C ASP A 270 1.05 -19.19 -0.45
N SER A 271 1.77 -19.71 0.56
CA SER A 271 1.77 -19.11 1.91
C SER A 271 2.38 -17.71 1.92
N LYS A 272 3.37 -17.44 1.06
CA LYS A 272 3.98 -16.11 0.94
C LYS A 272 3.03 -15.15 0.24
N VAL A 273 2.39 -15.58 -0.85
CA VAL A 273 1.37 -14.79 -1.55
C VAL A 273 0.21 -14.44 -0.63
N ARG A 274 -0.32 -15.41 0.15
CA ARG A 274 -1.32 -15.13 1.19
C ARG A 274 -0.87 -14.04 2.15
N THR A 275 0.37 -14.13 2.65
CA THR A 275 0.92 -13.13 3.58
C THR A 275 0.94 -11.73 2.95
N ILE A 276 1.28 -11.62 1.67
CA ILE A 276 1.26 -10.35 0.93
C ILE A 276 -0.17 -9.81 0.83
N ILE A 277 -1.11 -10.65 0.40
CA ILE A 277 -2.53 -10.29 0.26
C ILE A 277 -3.08 -9.79 1.60
N PHE A 278 -2.88 -10.52 2.70
CA PHE A 278 -3.36 -10.11 4.02
C PHE A 278 -2.74 -8.79 4.50
N ASN A 279 -1.44 -8.57 4.33
CA ASN A 279 -0.80 -7.31 4.74
C ASN A 279 -1.32 -6.12 3.95
N ILE A 280 -1.42 -6.26 2.62
CA ILE A 280 -1.95 -5.21 1.74
C ILE A 280 -3.41 -4.91 2.11
N MET A 281 -4.25 -5.94 2.21
CA MET A 281 -5.67 -5.76 2.51
C MET A 281 -5.89 -5.16 3.90
N SER A 282 -5.14 -5.62 4.92
CA SER A 282 -5.21 -5.07 6.27
C SER A 282 -4.85 -3.59 6.32
N LYS A 283 -3.79 -3.18 5.62
CA LYS A 283 -3.39 -1.77 5.52
C LYS A 283 -4.44 -0.94 4.76
N SER A 284 -5.02 -1.52 3.70
CA SER A 284 -6.03 -0.89 2.83
C SER A 284 -7.41 -0.79 3.47
N LEU A 285 -7.66 -1.50 4.57
CA LEU A 285 -8.91 -1.42 5.33
C LEU A 285 -8.67 -0.96 6.78
N ALA A 286 -7.53 -0.32 7.05
CA ALA A 286 -7.21 0.12 8.39
C ALA A 286 -8.24 1.15 8.89
N SER A 287 -8.78 0.93 10.10
CA SER A 287 -9.84 1.75 10.68
C SER A 287 -9.49 3.25 10.76
N ASN A 288 -8.24 3.57 11.12
CA ASN A 288 -7.77 4.95 11.16
C ASN A 288 -7.69 5.59 9.76
N MET A 289 -7.36 4.81 8.72
CA MET A 289 -7.34 5.30 7.34
C MET A 289 -8.75 5.64 6.86
N LEU A 290 -9.73 4.76 7.09
CA LEU A 290 -11.12 5.00 6.71
C LEU A 290 -11.73 6.20 7.45
N ALA A 291 -11.43 6.35 8.74
CA ALA A 291 -11.85 7.51 9.53
C ALA A 291 -11.27 8.81 8.97
N ARG A 292 -9.96 8.85 8.67
CA ARG A 292 -9.33 10.02 8.04
C ARG A 292 -9.92 10.33 6.67
N MET A 293 -10.13 9.32 5.83
CA MET A 293 -10.74 9.51 4.50
C MET A 293 -12.12 10.16 4.62
N HIS A 294 -12.94 9.71 5.56
CA HIS A 294 -14.24 10.32 5.86
C HIS A 294 -14.10 11.78 6.30
N ASP A 295 -13.20 12.07 7.24
CA ASP A 295 -13.03 13.42 7.78
C ASP A 295 -12.52 14.40 6.71
N TYR A 296 -11.52 13.99 5.92
CA TYR A 296 -10.98 14.82 4.84
C TYR A 296 -11.95 14.99 3.68
N ALA A 297 -12.77 13.99 3.35
CA ALA A 297 -13.83 14.16 2.35
C ALA A 297 -14.85 15.24 2.77
N LYS A 298 -15.13 15.38 4.08
CA LYS A 298 -16.00 16.44 4.61
C LYS A 298 -15.32 17.80 4.67
N MET A 299 -14.03 17.85 4.99
CA MET A 299 -13.27 19.10 5.15
C MET A 299 -12.76 19.67 3.81
N ALA A 300 -12.50 18.83 2.80
CA ALA A 300 -11.87 19.24 1.54
C ALA A 300 -12.54 20.44 0.83
N PRO A 301 -13.89 20.56 0.77
CA PRO A 301 -14.54 21.73 0.17
C PRO A 301 -14.19 23.06 0.87
N ALA A 302 -13.99 23.02 2.20
CA ALA A 302 -13.64 24.19 2.99
C ALA A 302 -12.12 24.49 2.97
N LEU A 303 -11.28 23.46 2.80
CA LEU A 303 -9.82 23.60 2.77
C LEU A 303 -9.31 24.15 1.43
N GLY A 304 -10.11 24.12 0.36
CA GLY A 304 -9.74 24.72 -0.94
C GLY A 304 -8.66 23.96 -1.72
N GLY A 305 -8.49 22.66 -1.42
CA GLY A 305 -7.54 21.75 -2.07
C GLY A 305 -8.20 20.64 -2.89
N SER A 306 -7.40 19.62 -3.21
CA SER A 306 -7.81 18.43 -3.97
C SER A 306 -8.92 17.65 -3.27
N GLN A 307 -9.85 17.13 -4.05
CA GLN A 307 -10.93 16.30 -3.54
C GLN A 307 -10.45 14.84 -3.42
N PRO A 308 -10.49 14.24 -2.22
CA PRO A 308 -10.19 12.82 -2.04
C PRO A 308 -11.38 11.96 -2.48
N LEU A 309 -11.20 10.63 -2.51
CA LEU A 309 -12.34 9.71 -2.54
C LEU A 309 -13.14 9.81 -1.24
N SER A 310 -14.46 9.70 -1.34
CA SER A 310 -15.27 9.33 -0.18
C SER A 310 -15.04 7.86 0.20
N VAL A 311 -15.37 7.49 1.44
CA VAL A 311 -15.28 6.10 1.91
C VAL A 311 -16.16 5.17 1.08
N GLU A 312 -17.35 5.61 0.68
CA GLU A 312 -18.27 4.84 -0.16
C GLU A 312 -17.67 4.54 -1.54
N GLU A 313 -17.13 5.57 -2.21
CA GLU A 313 -16.47 5.42 -3.51
C GLU A 313 -15.24 4.50 -3.40
N TYR A 314 -14.43 4.68 -2.36
CA TYR A 314 -13.24 3.88 -2.13
C TYR A 314 -13.58 2.39 -1.89
N LEU A 315 -14.52 2.10 -0.99
CA LEU A 315 -14.91 0.72 -0.71
C LEU A 315 -15.57 0.07 -1.93
N SER A 316 -16.39 0.80 -2.68
CA SER A 316 -16.97 0.32 -3.93
C SER A 316 -15.89 0.01 -4.98
N LEU A 317 -14.88 0.87 -5.11
CA LEU A 317 -13.74 0.67 -5.99
C LEU A 317 -12.93 -0.58 -5.61
N LEU A 318 -12.61 -0.74 -4.32
CA LEU A 318 -11.85 -1.89 -3.84
C LEU A 318 -12.64 -3.20 -4.04
N VAL A 319 -13.92 -3.23 -3.64
CA VAL A 319 -14.78 -4.41 -3.75
C VAL A 319 -14.96 -4.83 -5.20
N SER A 320 -15.27 -3.89 -6.10
CA SER A 320 -15.40 -4.18 -7.53
C SER A 320 -14.08 -4.65 -8.16
N GLY A 321 -12.94 -4.09 -7.73
CA GLY A 321 -11.62 -4.51 -8.18
C GLY A 321 -11.22 -5.92 -7.72
N VAL A 322 -11.71 -6.36 -6.55
CA VAL A 322 -11.53 -7.73 -6.02
C VAL A 322 -12.49 -8.73 -6.69
N LEU A 323 -13.63 -8.26 -7.20
CA LEU A 323 -14.68 -9.08 -7.80
C LEU A 323 -14.95 -8.78 -9.30
N PRO A 324 -13.93 -8.70 -10.17
CA PRO A 324 -14.13 -8.26 -11.56
C PRO A 324 -15.03 -9.19 -12.38
N GLN A 325 -15.16 -10.46 -11.98
CA GLN A 325 -15.98 -11.48 -12.64
C GLN A 325 -17.07 -12.06 -11.73
N GLY A 326 -17.26 -11.46 -10.55
CA GLY A 326 -18.10 -12.01 -9.46
C GLY A 326 -17.52 -13.27 -8.83
N LEU A 327 -18.15 -13.74 -7.74
CA LEU A 327 -17.68 -14.87 -6.94
C LEU A 327 -17.82 -16.23 -7.63
N ALA A 328 -18.82 -16.42 -8.48
CA ALA A 328 -19.11 -17.71 -9.11
C ALA A 328 -18.07 -18.11 -10.16
N ASN A 329 -17.49 -17.12 -10.86
CA ASN A 329 -16.52 -17.33 -11.94
C ASN A 329 -15.09 -16.99 -11.52
N ALA A 330 -14.87 -16.66 -10.25
CA ALA A 330 -13.57 -16.21 -9.79
C ALA A 330 -12.53 -17.34 -9.84
N PRO A 331 -11.33 -17.10 -10.40
CA PRO A 331 -10.27 -18.08 -10.40
C PRO A 331 -9.80 -18.35 -8.96
N LYS A 332 -9.29 -19.56 -8.72
CA LYS A 332 -8.78 -19.96 -7.40
C LYS A 332 -7.68 -19.04 -6.87
N SER A 333 -6.92 -18.39 -7.75
CA SER A 333 -5.91 -17.39 -7.39
C SER A 333 -6.49 -16.16 -6.69
N ASP A 334 -7.78 -15.85 -6.87
CA ASP A 334 -8.43 -14.69 -6.25
C ASP A 334 -9.08 -15.04 -4.88
N TRP A 335 -9.23 -16.32 -4.53
CA TRP A 335 -9.94 -16.73 -3.31
C TRP A 335 -9.28 -16.22 -2.03
N ASP A 336 -7.95 -16.16 -1.99
CA ASP A 336 -7.21 -15.59 -0.87
C ASP A 336 -7.45 -14.07 -0.75
N ILE A 337 -7.66 -13.38 -1.88
CA ILE A 337 -8.02 -11.94 -1.90
C ILE A 337 -9.45 -11.74 -1.39
N HIS A 338 -10.38 -12.62 -1.78
CA HIS A 338 -11.77 -12.59 -1.30
C HIS A 338 -11.84 -12.82 0.20
N ALA A 339 -11.14 -13.84 0.70
CA ALA A 339 -11.06 -14.13 2.12
C ALA A 339 -10.45 -12.97 2.91
N ALA A 340 -9.37 -12.36 2.41
CA ALA A 340 -8.75 -11.20 3.05
C ALA A 340 -9.67 -9.97 3.06
N LEU A 341 -10.42 -9.72 1.99
CA LEU A 341 -11.39 -8.62 1.92
C LEU A 341 -12.50 -8.80 2.96
N VAL A 342 -13.09 -10.00 3.03
CA VAL A 342 -14.12 -10.33 4.04
C VAL A 342 -13.55 -10.19 5.45
N ASP A 343 -12.33 -10.68 5.69
CA ASP A 343 -11.68 -10.54 6.98
C ASP A 343 -11.47 -9.08 7.37
N GLY A 344 -10.90 -8.27 6.48
CA GLY A 344 -10.71 -6.84 6.71
C GLY A 344 -12.02 -6.09 6.98
N LEU A 345 -13.05 -6.30 6.16
CA LEU A 345 -14.36 -5.65 6.35
C LEU A 345 -15.02 -6.08 7.66
N THR A 346 -14.97 -7.36 8.01
CA THR A 346 -15.52 -7.85 9.28
C THR A 346 -14.75 -7.31 10.49
N GLN A 347 -13.44 -7.15 10.38
CA GLN A 347 -12.62 -6.56 11.43
C GLN A 347 -12.92 -5.07 11.64
N VAL A 348 -13.08 -4.30 10.56
CA VAL A 348 -13.52 -2.89 10.64
C VAL A 348 -14.90 -2.81 11.28
N TYR A 349 -15.85 -3.66 10.85
CA TYR A 349 -17.20 -3.69 11.41
C TYR A 349 -17.20 -4.01 12.91
N LYS A 350 -16.41 -5.00 13.37
CA LYS A 350 -16.30 -5.35 14.79
C LYS A 350 -15.66 -4.23 15.62
N THR A 351 -14.57 -3.65 15.13
CA THR A 351 -13.83 -2.59 15.83
C THR A 351 -14.58 -1.25 15.86
N SER A 352 -15.50 -1.01 14.92
CA SER A 352 -16.36 0.18 14.89
C SER A 352 -17.35 0.31 16.07
N THR A 353 -17.37 -0.66 16.99
CA THR A 353 -18.09 -0.54 18.28
C THR A 353 -17.34 0.33 19.30
N SER A 354 -16.08 0.75 19.02
CA SER A 354 -15.37 1.76 19.79
C SER A 354 -15.73 3.18 19.34
N SER A 355 -15.67 4.16 20.25
CA SER A 355 -16.10 5.56 20.08
C SER A 355 -15.32 6.40 19.04
N THR A 356 -14.54 5.77 18.17
CA THR A 356 -13.57 6.42 17.27
C THR A 356 -13.92 6.28 15.79
N MET A 357 -14.88 5.43 15.42
CA MET A 357 -15.28 5.23 14.01
C MET A 357 -16.58 5.99 13.70
N PRO A 358 -16.65 6.83 12.64
CA PRO A 358 -17.89 7.48 12.24
C PRO A 358 -18.98 6.47 11.85
N ASP A 359 -20.23 6.74 12.23
CA ASP A 359 -21.38 5.87 11.93
C ASP A 359 -21.59 5.66 10.43
N GLU A 360 -21.33 6.67 9.61
CA GLU A 360 -21.39 6.60 8.15
C GLU A 360 -20.40 5.57 7.58
N VAL A 361 -19.17 5.50 8.12
CA VAL A 361 -18.17 4.52 7.71
C VAL A 361 -18.62 3.11 8.07
N ARG A 362 -19.14 2.92 9.29
CA ARG A 362 -19.68 1.65 9.75
C ARG A 362 -20.86 1.18 8.90
N ALA A 363 -21.76 2.10 8.53
CA ALA A 363 -22.90 1.81 7.66
C ALA A 363 -22.46 1.38 6.26
N ASN A 364 -21.46 2.05 5.68
CA ASN A 364 -20.87 1.67 4.40
C ASN A 364 -20.25 0.27 4.44
N VAL A 365 -19.44 -0.04 5.46
CA VAL A 365 -18.84 -1.38 5.64
C VAL A 365 -19.92 -2.45 5.78
N LEU A 366 -20.97 -2.19 6.59
CA LEU A 366 -22.09 -3.12 6.76
C LEU A 366 -22.85 -3.35 5.44
N SER A 367 -23.03 -2.29 4.63
CA SER A 367 -23.63 -2.39 3.30
C SER A 367 -22.84 -3.33 2.40
N HIS A 368 -21.52 -3.15 2.31
CA HIS A 368 -20.67 -4.05 1.52
C HIS A 368 -20.67 -5.49 2.04
N LEU A 369 -20.63 -5.71 3.36
CA LEU A 369 -20.75 -7.06 3.94
C LEU A 369 -22.08 -7.74 3.55
N ARG A 370 -23.20 -7.00 3.56
CA ARG A 370 -24.50 -7.51 3.13
C ARG A 370 -24.54 -7.84 1.64
N ASN A 371 -23.97 -6.98 0.80
CA ASN A 371 -23.88 -7.21 -0.64
C ASN A 371 -23.03 -8.45 -0.94
N PHE A 372 -21.86 -8.56 -0.31
CA PHE A 372 -20.96 -9.71 -0.45
C PHE A 372 -21.64 -11.00 0.03
N TYR A 373 -22.39 -10.96 1.13
CA TYR A 373 -23.18 -12.09 1.59
C TYR A 373 -24.22 -12.53 0.54
N GLY A 374 -24.92 -11.60 -0.08
CA GLY A 374 -25.84 -11.91 -1.16
C GLY A 374 -25.13 -12.54 -2.39
N GLU A 375 -24.01 -11.96 -2.80
CA GLU A 375 -23.21 -12.54 -3.89
C GLU A 375 -22.74 -13.96 -3.57
N THR A 376 -22.37 -14.26 -2.32
CA THR A 376 -22.00 -15.64 -1.93
C THR A 376 -23.17 -16.62 -2.08
N ILE A 377 -24.40 -16.21 -1.76
CA ILE A 377 -25.60 -17.04 -1.93
C ILE A 377 -25.84 -17.31 -3.42
N THR A 378 -25.81 -16.24 -4.22
CA THR A 378 -26.01 -16.34 -5.68
C THR A 378 -24.95 -17.25 -6.31
N ALA A 379 -23.69 -17.14 -5.89
CA ALA A 379 -22.61 -17.98 -6.36
C ALA A 379 -22.73 -19.45 -5.90
N LEU A 380 -23.21 -19.69 -4.68
CA LEU A 380 -23.47 -21.04 -4.16
C LEU A 380 -24.58 -21.75 -4.94
N ASP A 381 -25.63 -21.01 -5.33
CA ASP A 381 -26.73 -21.52 -6.15
C ASP A 381 -26.24 -21.86 -7.57
N GLN A 382 -25.39 -21.01 -8.16
CA GLN A 382 -24.78 -21.25 -9.47
C GLN A 382 -23.80 -22.42 -9.48
N ALA A 383 -23.05 -22.63 -8.40
CA ALA A 383 -22.11 -23.74 -8.27
C ALA A 383 -22.78 -25.13 -8.21
N GLY A 384 -24.11 -25.19 -8.02
CA GLY A 384 -24.93 -26.41 -8.04
C GLY A 384 -24.60 -27.42 -6.92
N SER A 385 -25.29 -28.56 -6.90
CA SER A 385 -25.08 -29.61 -5.89
C SER A 385 -23.88 -30.51 -6.22
N ASN A 386 -22.83 -30.41 -5.40
CA ASN A 386 -21.68 -31.32 -5.22
C ASN A 386 -21.28 -32.18 -6.44
N SER A 387 -20.59 -31.57 -7.40
CA SER A 387 -19.65 -32.31 -8.26
C SER A 387 -18.24 -32.21 -7.65
N ASP A 388 -17.38 -33.21 -7.87
CA ASP A 388 -15.98 -33.17 -7.39
C ASP A 388 -15.22 -31.90 -7.85
N GLN A 389 -15.65 -31.29 -8.96
CA GLN A 389 -15.07 -30.07 -9.52
C GLN A 389 -15.56 -28.78 -8.83
N SER A 390 -16.79 -28.74 -8.33
CA SER A 390 -17.35 -27.54 -7.67
C SER A 390 -17.16 -27.52 -6.15
N ALA A 391 -16.77 -28.64 -5.53
CA ALA A 391 -16.58 -28.74 -4.08
C ALA A 391 -15.62 -27.67 -3.49
N PRO A 392 -14.42 -27.41 -4.06
CA PRO A 392 -13.50 -26.42 -3.47
C PRO A 392 -14.04 -24.98 -3.53
N LEU A 393 -14.77 -24.63 -4.60
CA LEU A 393 -15.42 -23.32 -4.71
C LEU A 393 -16.54 -23.19 -3.68
N ARG A 394 -17.36 -24.23 -3.51
CA ARG A 394 -18.42 -24.25 -2.49
C ARG A 394 -17.86 -24.09 -1.09
N ASP A 395 -16.78 -24.80 -0.74
CA ASP A 395 -16.14 -24.67 0.57
C ASP A 395 -15.63 -23.24 0.83
N HIS A 396 -15.01 -22.62 -0.18
CA HIS A 396 -14.58 -21.23 -0.11
C HIS A 396 -15.75 -20.25 0.12
N LEU A 397 -16.83 -20.39 -0.67
CA LEU A 397 -18.02 -19.55 -0.55
C LEU A 397 -18.73 -19.74 0.81
N LEU A 398 -18.84 -20.98 1.30
CA LEU A 398 -19.43 -21.29 2.61
C LEU A 398 -18.61 -20.72 3.77
N ALA A 399 -17.28 -20.79 3.68
CA ALA A 399 -16.39 -20.20 4.69
C ALA A 399 -16.60 -18.68 4.80
N MET A 400 -16.67 -17.99 3.66
CA MET A 400 -16.97 -16.55 3.62
C MET A 400 -18.36 -16.23 4.15
N GLN A 401 -19.38 -16.98 3.74
CA GLN A 401 -20.75 -16.81 4.22
C GLN A 401 -20.84 -16.96 5.75
N LEU A 402 -20.16 -17.96 6.31
CA LEU A 402 -20.09 -18.18 7.75
C LEU A 402 -19.38 -17.04 8.47
N GLN A 403 -18.27 -16.53 7.93
CA GLN A 403 -17.52 -15.43 8.51
C GLN A 403 -18.34 -14.14 8.55
N ILE A 404 -19.01 -13.80 7.44
CA ILE A 404 -19.87 -12.60 7.35
C ILE A 404 -21.05 -12.72 8.31
N SER A 405 -21.78 -13.85 8.27
CA SER A 405 -22.94 -14.06 9.14
C SER A 405 -22.57 -14.00 10.62
N SER A 406 -21.46 -14.64 11.00
CA SER A 406 -20.93 -14.55 12.36
C SER A 406 -20.67 -13.09 12.75
N ALA A 407 -19.91 -12.33 11.96
CA ALA A 407 -19.57 -10.95 12.30
C ALA A 407 -20.81 -10.03 12.40
N VAL A 408 -21.71 -10.10 11.43
CA VAL A 408 -22.88 -9.22 11.34
C VAL A 408 -23.94 -9.58 12.40
N CYS A 409 -24.16 -10.86 12.68
CA CYS A 409 -25.12 -11.29 13.70
C CYS A 409 -24.64 -10.98 15.12
N HIS A 410 -23.33 -11.02 15.39
CA HIS A 410 -22.78 -10.52 16.66
C HIS A 410 -23.01 -9.01 16.84
N GLY A 411 -23.10 -8.26 15.75
CA GLY A 411 -23.40 -6.82 15.74
C GLY A 411 -24.87 -6.45 16.03
N GLY A 412 -25.75 -7.44 16.27
CA GLY A 412 -27.12 -7.21 16.75
C GLY A 412 -28.20 -8.00 15.99
N LEU A 413 -29.31 -8.25 16.69
CA LEU A 413 -30.42 -9.08 16.18
C LEU A 413 -31.03 -8.53 14.88
N GLN A 414 -31.19 -7.20 14.77
CA GLN A 414 -31.74 -6.56 13.57
C GLN A 414 -30.85 -6.78 12.34
N ASN A 415 -29.52 -6.69 12.51
CA ASN A 415 -28.56 -6.92 11.43
C ASN A 415 -28.57 -8.40 11.00
N CYS A 416 -28.71 -9.32 11.95
CA CYS A 416 -28.87 -10.74 11.66
C CYS A 416 -30.16 -11.05 10.90
N GLN A 417 -31.27 -10.41 11.26
CA GLN A 417 -32.54 -10.54 10.54
C GLN A 417 -32.45 -10.01 9.12
N ALA A 418 -31.74 -8.90 8.89
CA ALA A 418 -31.49 -8.37 7.56
C ALA A 418 -30.72 -9.36 6.67
N LEU A 419 -29.69 -10.03 7.18
CA LEU A 419 -28.99 -11.09 6.43
C LEU A 419 -29.91 -12.26 6.08
N LYS A 420 -30.76 -12.69 7.02
CA LYS A 420 -31.75 -13.74 6.75
C LYS A 420 -32.73 -13.34 5.64
N ALA A 421 -33.17 -12.08 5.62
CA ALA A 421 -34.04 -11.58 4.57
C ALA A 421 -33.36 -11.61 3.19
N ILE A 422 -32.07 -11.27 3.11
CA ILE A 422 -31.26 -11.38 1.88
C ILE A 422 -31.17 -12.85 1.42
N ALA A 423 -30.91 -13.78 2.34
CA ALA A 423 -30.87 -15.21 2.03
C ALA A 423 -32.20 -15.71 1.44
N LEU A 424 -33.32 -15.27 2.00
CA LEU A 424 -34.65 -15.64 1.53
C LEU A 424 -35.00 -15.02 0.17
N SER A 425 -34.58 -13.79 -0.11
CA SER A 425 -34.90 -13.15 -1.39
C SER A 425 -34.07 -13.67 -2.56
N GLN A 426 -32.86 -14.16 -2.30
CA GLN A 426 -31.94 -14.58 -3.36
C GLN A 426 -31.93 -16.09 -3.64
N SER A 427 -32.32 -16.92 -2.67
CA SER A 427 -32.37 -18.39 -2.83
C SER A 427 -33.53 -18.91 -3.70
N GLY A 428 -34.34 -18.03 -4.31
CA GLY A 428 -35.49 -18.43 -5.13
C GLY A 428 -36.58 -19.21 -4.39
N ALA A 429 -36.45 -19.41 -3.07
CA ALA A 429 -37.44 -20.08 -2.26
C ALA A 429 -38.62 -19.12 -2.03
N ALA A 430 -39.77 -19.41 -2.66
CA ALA A 430 -41.02 -18.76 -2.31
C ALA A 430 -41.21 -18.82 -0.79
N PRO A 431 -41.72 -17.75 -0.14
CA PRO A 431 -42.01 -17.81 1.28
C PRO A 431 -43.06 -18.90 1.47
N VAL A 432 -42.68 -20.02 2.09
CA VAL A 432 -43.64 -21.03 2.49
C VAL A 432 -44.50 -20.36 3.56
N ALA A 433 -45.69 -19.94 3.16
CA ALA A 433 -46.67 -19.37 4.06
C ALA A 433 -47.02 -20.42 5.13
N GLY A 434 -46.70 -20.10 6.38
CA GLY A 434 -47.22 -20.81 7.55
C GLY A 434 -46.30 -21.88 8.13
N VAL A 435 -45.24 -21.48 8.83
CA VAL A 435 -44.79 -22.20 10.04
C VAL A 435 -44.52 -21.16 11.13
N PRO A 436 -45.11 -21.27 12.33
CA PRO A 436 -44.98 -20.23 13.35
C PRO A 436 -43.56 -20.08 13.87
N LEU A 437 -43.26 -18.81 14.16
CA LEU A 437 -42.05 -18.24 14.73
C LEU A 437 -41.76 -18.76 16.15
N ALA A 438 -41.40 -20.03 16.35
CA ALA A 438 -41.06 -20.54 17.70
C ALA A 438 -40.28 -21.86 17.75
N LEU A 439 -39.25 -22.10 16.91
CA LEU A 439 -38.35 -23.27 17.12
C LEU A 439 -37.07 -23.17 16.28
N LEU A 440 -36.19 -22.22 16.62
CA LEU A 440 -34.77 -22.24 16.20
C LEU A 440 -33.86 -21.50 17.20
N MET A 441 -34.33 -21.36 18.44
CA MET A 441 -33.64 -20.71 19.58
C MET A 441 -32.90 -21.71 20.49
N VAL A 442 -32.63 -22.95 20.05
CA VAL A 442 -31.88 -23.93 20.86
C VAL A 442 -30.94 -24.76 19.99
N ALA A 443 -29.87 -24.14 19.48
CA ALA A 443 -28.68 -24.85 18.98
C ALA A 443 -27.41 -23.98 18.97
N ALA A 444 -27.32 -22.97 19.84
CA ALA A 444 -26.14 -22.10 19.94
C ALA A 444 -25.66 -21.86 21.38
N VAL A 445 -26.10 -22.66 22.36
CA VAL A 445 -25.77 -22.45 23.79
C VAL A 445 -25.07 -23.62 24.46
N VAL A 446 -24.89 -24.79 23.83
CA VAL A 446 -24.11 -25.88 24.47
C VAL A 446 -23.08 -26.41 23.49
N GLY A 447 -21.85 -25.95 23.67
CA GLY A 447 -20.68 -26.56 23.06
C GLY A 447 -20.43 -27.93 23.65
N LEU A 448 -20.50 -28.98 22.83
CA LEU A 448 -19.92 -30.29 23.09
C LEU A 448 -19.42 -30.84 21.74
N GLY A 449 -18.10 -31.03 21.65
CA GLY A 449 -17.43 -31.58 20.47
C GLY A 449 -17.70 -33.09 20.29
N PRO A 450 -17.43 -33.66 19.11
CA PRO A 450 -17.69 -35.07 18.87
C PRO A 450 -16.52 -35.94 19.34
N SER A 451 -16.74 -36.75 20.38
CA SER A 451 -15.92 -37.93 20.69
C SER A 451 -16.73 -39.21 20.47
N VAL A 452 -16.39 -39.92 19.40
CA VAL A 452 -16.27 -41.39 19.23
C VAL A 452 -17.07 -42.31 20.18
N ALA A 453 -17.92 -43.18 19.61
CA ALA A 453 -17.99 -44.66 19.79
C ALA A 453 -19.32 -45.20 19.20
N ARG A 454 -19.33 -46.05 18.16
CA ARG A 454 -19.16 -47.53 18.09
C ARG A 454 -20.36 -48.36 18.59
N ALA A 455 -20.87 -49.20 17.68
CA ALA A 455 -21.67 -50.44 17.83
C ALA A 455 -23.07 -50.29 18.49
N ALA A 456 -24.12 -50.99 18.05
CA ALA A 456 -24.24 -52.26 17.33
C ALA A 456 -25.39 -52.24 16.31
#